data_AF-A0A9E1M3Z5-F1
#
_entry.id   AF-A0A9E1M3Z5-F1
#
_cell.length_a   1.000
_cell.length_b   1.000
_cell.length_c   1.000
_cell.angle_alpha   90.00
_cell.angle_beta   90.00
_cell.angle_gamma   90.00
#
_symmetry.space_group_name_H-M   'P 1'
#
loop_
_entity.id
_entity.type
_entity.pdbx_description
1 polymer ?
#
loop_
_entity_poly.entity_id
_entity_poly.type
_entity_poly.pdbx_seq_one_letter_code
_entity_poly.pdbx_strand_id
1 'polypeptide(L)'
;MELIVSEEIDSEFLEIVKPILRNKEFLKLGNYLQHQKTSRLEHSINVSYIAWKIAKNRDCDERIAAIAGLLHDFCVYDFKDQLPEGELHQAFYHPKAAAWASEEQFGIDEKVRGIILTHMFPLGPMPTCKEAWVVTCADKICASLELVHIPFALSWRQRVMIVPA
;
A
#
# COMPACT_ATOMS: atom_id res chain seq x y z
N MET A 1 9.02 15.36 -5.48
CA MET A 1 7.71 15.20 -4.83
C MET A 1 7.93 15.32 -3.34
N GLU A 2 7.19 16.22 -2.70
CA GLU A 2 7.22 16.45 -1.25
C GLU A 2 5.89 16.00 -0.64
N LEU A 3 5.95 15.32 0.50
CA LEU A 3 4.79 14.72 1.15
C LEU A 3 4.50 15.51 2.43
N ILE A 4 3.48 16.35 2.38
CA ILE A 4 3.04 17.15 3.53
C ILE A 4 1.97 16.34 4.26
N VAL A 5 2.28 15.98 5.49
CA VAL A 5 1.39 15.20 6.35
C VAL A 5 0.79 16.11 7.41
N SER A 6 -0.54 16.11 7.52
CA SER A 6 -1.29 16.85 8.53
C SER A 6 -1.01 16.32 9.93
N GLU A 7 -1.03 17.22 10.92
CA GLU A 7 -0.91 16.89 12.35
C GLU A 7 -2.05 16.00 12.87
N GLU A 8 -3.12 15.82 12.08
CA GLU A 8 -4.25 14.95 12.44
C GLU A 8 -3.97 13.44 12.25
N ILE A 9 -2.81 13.06 11.68
CA ILE A 9 -2.41 11.64 11.59
C ILE A 9 -1.76 11.20 12.91
N ASP A 10 -2.16 10.02 13.39
CA ASP A 10 -1.57 9.40 14.59
C ASP A 10 -0.03 9.36 14.51
N SER A 11 0.66 9.97 15.47
CA SER A 11 2.14 10.06 15.49
C SER A 11 2.81 8.68 15.54
N GLU A 12 2.21 7.72 16.25
CA GLU A 12 2.68 6.33 16.31
C GLU A 12 2.73 5.68 14.92
N PHE A 13 1.70 5.90 14.10
CA PHE A 13 1.68 5.40 12.72
C PHE A 13 2.81 6.05 11.91
N LEU A 14 2.94 7.38 12.00
CA LEU A 14 3.96 8.11 11.26
C LEU A 14 5.37 7.64 11.61
N GLU A 15 5.68 7.41 12.88
CA GLU A 15 7.00 6.92 13.27
C GLU A 15 7.32 5.51 12.70
N ILE A 16 6.30 4.68 12.45
CA ILE A 16 6.48 3.38 11.78
C ILE A 16 6.81 3.56 10.29
N VAL A 17 6.05 4.40 9.57
CA VAL A 17 6.10 4.44 8.10
C VAL A 17 7.02 5.51 7.52
N LYS A 18 7.42 6.50 8.32
CA LYS A 18 8.27 7.64 7.91
C LYS A 18 9.56 7.24 7.19
N PRO A 19 10.28 6.16 7.56
CA PRO A 19 11.44 5.72 6.78
C PRO A 19 11.10 5.37 5.34
N ILE A 20 9.95 4.73 5.09
CA ILE A 20 9.47 4.35 3.75
C ILE A 20 8.97 5.59 3.01
N LEU A 21 8.21 6.47 3.67
CA LEU A 21 7.68 7.70 3.07
C LEU A 21 8.77 8.72 2.67
N ARG A 22 10.00 8.57 3.18
CA ARG A 22 11.17 9.38 2.79
C ARG A 22 12.00 8.76 1.66
N ASN A 23 11.71 7.51 1.28
CA ASN A 23 12.44 6.83 0.22
C ASN A 23 12.01 7.37 -1.16
N LYS A 24 12.97 7.82 -1.96
CA LYS A 24 12.71 8.42 -3.28
C LYS A 24 12.13 7.44 -4.29
N GLU A 25 12.52 6.17 -4.22
CA GLU A 25 11.98 5.12 -5.10
C GLU A 25 10.50 4.85 -4.76
N PHE A 26 10.17 4.77 -3.47
CA PHE A 26 8.78 4.64 -3.03
C PHE A 26 7.91 5.83 -3.46
N LEU A 27 8.43 7.06 -3.39
CA LEU A 27 7.70 8.25 -3.82
C LEU A 27 7.40 8.28 -5.33
N LYS A 28 8.08 7.46 -6.16
CA LYS A 28 7.74 7.34 -7.59
C LYS A 28 6.34 6.76 -7.82
N LEU A 29 5.74 6.09 -6.82
CA LEU A 29 4.36 5.60 -6.89
C LEU A 29 3.36 6.73 -7.17
N GLY A 30 3.70 7.99 -6.88
CA GLY A 30 2.87 9.15 -7.22
C GLY A 30 2.67 9.37 -8.71
N ASN A 31 3.53 8.80 -9.56
CA ASN A 31 3.45 8.94 -11.02
C ASN A 31 2.52 7.92 -11.68
N TYR A 32 2.02 6.93 -10.94
CA TYR A 32 1.20 5.85 -11.48
C TYR A 32 -0.24 6.01 -11.00
N LEU A 33 -1.18 6.12 -11.93
CA LEU A 33 -2.59 6.22 -11.61
C LEU A 33 -3.16 4.85 -11.24
N GLN A 34 -3.95 4.84 -10.18
CA GLN A 34 -4.73 3.73 -9.63
C GLN A 34 -6.20 4.18 -9.56
N HIS A 35 -7.14 3.27 -9.87
CA HIS A 35 -8.59 3.53 -9.74
C HIS A 35 -9.05 4.91 -10.32
N GLN A 36 -8.52 5.25 -11.50
CA GLN A 36 -8.79 6.46 -12.31
C GLN A 36 -8.17 7.78 -11.83
N LYS A 37 -8.34 8.16 -10.57
CA LYS A 37 -7.96 9.51 -10.08
C LYS A 37 -6.99 9.52 -8.89
N THR A 38 -6.73 8.36 -8.30
CA THR A 38 -5.88 8.21 -7.12
C THR A 38 -4.50 7.76 -7.60
N SER A 39 -3.42 8.36 -7.13
CA SER A 39 -2.09 7.80 -7.40
C SER A 39 -1.88 6.51 -6.60
N ARG A 40 -1.03 5.60 -7.08
CA ARG A 40 -0.66 4.39 -6.34
C ARG A 40 -0.06 4.73 -4.98
N LEU A 41 0.64 5.86 -4.87
CA LEU A 41 1.13 6.36 -3.59
C LEU A 41 -0.01 6.68 -2.61
N GLU A 42 -1.02 7.45 -3.03
CA GLU A 42 -2.16 7.80 -2.18
C GLU A 42 -2.93 6.55 -1.75
N HIS A 43 -3.13 5.63 -2.69
CA HIS A 43 -3.75 4.35 -2.42
C HIS A 43 -2.98 3.58 -1.34
N SER A 44 -1.68 3.36 -1.53
CA SER A 44 -0.84 2.64 -0.55
C SER A 44 -0.82 3.30 0.82
N ILE A 45 -0.82 4.64 0.88
CA ILE A 45 -0.87 5.39 2.14
C ILE A 45 -2.22 5.18 2.86
N ASN A 46 -3.34 5.23 2.12
CA ASN A 46 -4.66 4.97 2.69
C ASN A 46 -4.79 3.52 3.21
N VAL A 47 -4.33 2.54 2.42
CA VAL A 47 -4.34 1.12 2.79
C VAL A 47 -3.51 0.89 4.05
N SER A 48 -2.28 1.43 4.08
CA SER A 48 -1.39 1.35 5.24
C SER A 48 -2.04 1.89 6.52
N TYR A 49 -2.65 3.08 6.43
CA TYR A 49 -3.26 3.72 7.58
C TYR A 49 -4.48 2.95 8.10
N ILE A 50 -5.37 2.51 7.20
CA ILE A 50 -6.55 1.72 7.57
C ILE A 50 -6.13 0.36 8.15
N ALA A 51 -5.16 -0.31 7.53
CA ALA A 51 -4.63 -1.58 8.02
C ALA A 51 -4.04 -1.41 9.44
N TRP A 52 -3.27 -0.35 9.68
CA TRP A 52 -2.73 -0.04 11.00
C TRP A 52 -3.83 0.20 12.04
N LYS A 53 -4.87 1.00 11.74
CA LYS A 53 -5.99 1.22 12.67
C LYS A 53 -6.74 -0.08 12.98
N ILE A 54 -6.99 -0.91 11.97
CA ILE A 54 -7.67 -2.20 12.16
C ILE A 54 -6.81 -3.14 13.02
N ALA A 55 -5.52 -3.22 12.73
CA ALA A 55 -4.58 -4.06 13.46
C ALA A 55 -4.44 -3.61 14.91
N LYS A 56 -4.33 -2.30 15.20
CA LYS A 56 -4.25 -1.75 16.56
C LYS A 56 -5.50 -2.07 17.42
N ASN A 57 -6.66 -2.19 16.79
CA ASN A 57 -7.91 -2.55 17.46
C ASN A 57 -8.13 -4.07 17.58
N ARG A 58 -7.18 -4.88 17.09
CA ARG A 58 -7.20 -6.34 17.13
C ARG A 58 -5.90 -6.83 17.77
N ASP A 59 -5.89 -8.09 18.17
CA ASP A 59 -4.66 -8.75 18.63
C ASP A 59 -3.78 -9.13 17.41
N CYS A 60 -3.26 -8.11 16.72
CA CYS A 60 -2.45 -8.17 15.50
C CYS A 60 -1.24 -7.25 15.63
N ASP A 61 -0.16 -7.54 14.91
CA ASP A 61 0.99 -6.64 14.86
C ASP A 61 0.69 -5.44 13.94
N GLU A 62 0.40 -4.29 14.55
CA GLU A 62 0.06 -3.06 13.83
C GLU A 62 1.24 -2.51 13.04
N ARG A 63 2.48 -2.73 13.49
CA ARG A 63 3.69 -2.31 12.78
C ARG A 63 3.84 -3.08 11.47
N ILE A 64 3.66 -4.40 11.51
CA ILE A 64 3.68 -5.24 10.31
C ILE A 64 2.54 -4.87 9.37
N ALA A 65 1.33 -4.64 9.88
CA ALA A 65 0.20 -4.24 9.05
C ALA A 65 0.42 -2.88 8.36
N ALA A 66 1.00 -1.91 9.07
CA ALA A 66 1.34 -0.60 8.51
C ALA A 66 2.39 -0.73 7.39
N ILE A 67 3.49 -1.44 7.65
CA ILE A 67 4.59 -1.60 6.70
C ILE A 67 4.11 -2.39 5.47
N ALA A 68 3.48 -3.55 5.67
CA ALA A 68 3.01 -4.38 4.56
C ALA A 68 1.89 -3.68 3.78
N GLY A 69 0.97 -2.98 4.44
CA GLY A 69 -0.06 -2.18 3.79
C GLY A 69 0.51 -1.02 2.98
N LEU A 70 1.65 -0.44 3.38
CA LEU A 70 2.29 0.61 2.60
C LEU A 70 3.03 0.07 1.37
N LEU A 71 3.58 -1.13 1.49
CA LEU A 71 4.42 -1.75 0.47
C LEU A 71 3.70 -2.71 -0.47
N HIS A 72 2.43 -3.05 -0.21
CA HIS A 72 1.68 -4.06 -0.97
C HIS A 72 1.64 -3.81 -2.48
N ASP A 73 1.65 -2.52 -2.85
CA ASP A 73 1.58 -2.02 -4.22
C ASP A 73 2.89 -1.33 -4.65
N PHE A 74 4.01 -1.58 -3.95
CA PHE A 74 5.31 -0.95 -4.27
C PHE A 74 5.96 -1.52 -5.53
N CYS A 75 5.32 -1.28 -6.67
CA CYS A 75 5.80 -1.63 -7.99
C CYS A 75 5.98 -0.35 -8.82
N VAL A 76 7.16 -0.12 -9.38
CA VAL A 76 7.50 1.13 -10.09
C VAL A 76 7.38 0.91 -11.61
N TYR A 77 6.18 0.56 -12.05
CA TYR A 77 5.82 0.41 -13.47
C TYR A 77 4.32 0.71 -13.69
N ASP A 78 3.92 1.02 -14.93
CA ASP A 78 2.51 1.30 -15.27
C ASP A 78 1.79 -0.03 -15.55
N PHE A 79 0.58 -0.23 -15.03
CA PHE A 79 -0.20 -1.44 -15.30
C PHE A 79 -0.59 -1.60 -16.78
N LYS A 80 -0.43 -0.54 -17.59
CA LYS A 80 -0.55 -0.58 -19.06
C LYS A 80 0.68 -1.15 -19.76
N ASP A 81 1.82 -1.23 -19.07
CA ASP A 81 3.05 -1.79 -19.63
C ASP A 81 2.90 -3.28 -19.93
N GLN A 82 3.66 -3.76 -20.91
CA GLN A 82 3.68 -5.17 -21.27
C GLN A 82 4.21 -6.01 -20.09
N LEU A 83 3.47 -7.06 -19.75
CA LEU A 83 3.87 -8.01 -18.72
C LEU A 83 5.11 -8.81 -19.17
N PRO A 84 5.95 -9.27 -18.23
CA PRO A 84 7.00 -10.24 -18.53
C PRO A 84 6.44 -11.51 -19.16
N GLU A 85 7.26 -12.18 -19.96
CA GLU A 85 6.89 -13.45 -20.59
C GLU A 85 6.45 -14.49 -19.54
N GLY A 86 5.27 -15.09 -19.76
CA GLY A 86 4.67 -16.07 -18.85
C GLY A 86 3.72 -15.50 -17.79
N GLU A 87 3.61 -14.18 -17.63
CA GLU A 87 2.63 -13.55 -16.74
C GLU A 87 1.34 -13.20 -17.49
N LEU A 88 0.19 -13.58 -16.93
CA LEU A 88 -1.11 -13.50 -17.61
C LEU A 88 -1.90 -12.22 -17.30
N HIS A 89 -1.73 -11.67 -16.09
CA HIS A 89 -2.50 -10.52 -15.65
C HIS A 89 -1.78 -9.72 -14.56
N GLN A 90 -1.92 -8.40 -14.57
CA GLN A 90 -1.30 -7.50 -13.59
C GLN A 90 -1.66 -7.89 -12.16
N ALA A 91 -2.91 -8.31 -11.93
CA ALA A 91 -3.41 -8.80 -10.63
C ALA A 91 -2.59 -9.96 -10.01
N PHE A 92 -1.88 -10.75 -10.81
CA PHE A 92 -1.01 -11.85 -10.33
C PHE A 92 0.47 -11.47 -10.29
N TYR A 93 0.86 -10.50 -11.11
CA TYR A 93 2.25 -10.10 -11.24
C TYR A 93 2.66 -9.00 -10.25
N HIS A 94 1.83 -7.96 -10.07
CA HIS A 94 2.19 -6.85 -9.19
C HIS A 94 2.49 -7.26 -7.73
N PRO A 95 1.86 -8.30 -7.11
CA PRO A 95 2.23 -8.72 -5.77
C PRO A 95 3.67 -9.27 -5.73
N LYS A 96 4.09 -9.97 -6.79
CA LYS A 96 5.48 -10.48 -6.93
C LYS A 96 6.45 -9.33 -7.12
N ALA A 97 6.13 -8.40 -8.03
CA ALA A 97 6.95 -7.23 -8.29
C ALA A 97 7.09 -6.34 -7.05
N ALA A 98 6.01 -6.11 -6.31
CA ALA A 98 6.00 -5.35 -5.08
C ALA A 98 6.81 -6.03 -3.96
N ALA A 99 6.69 -7.35 -3.82
CA ALA A 99 7.50 -8.12 -2.88
C ALA A 99 8.99 -8.01 -3.20
N TRP A 100 9.39 -8.17 -4.47
CA TRP A 100 10.78 -8.04 -4.90
C TRP A 100 11.34 -6.64 -4.68
N ALA A 101 10.62 -5.60 -5.10
CA ALA A 101 11.06 -4.21 -4.90
C ALA A 101 11.16 -3.86 -3.42
N SER A 102 10.25 -4.37 -2.59
CA SER A 102 10.28 -4.16 -1.14
C SER A 102 11.46 -4.85 -0.46
N GLU A 103 11.79 -6.07 -0.90
CA GLU A 103 12.96 -6.81 -0.44
C GLU A 103 14.25 -6.08 -0.81
N GLU A 104 14.38 -5.65 -2.07
CA GLU A 104 15.55 -4.93 -2.57
C GLU A 104 15.76 -3.57 -1.88
N GLN A 105 14.70 -2.79 -1.70
CA GLN A 105 14.80 -1.43 -1.18
C GLN A 105 14.83 -1.34 0.34
N PHE A 106 14.18 -2.28 1.04
CA PHE A 106 13.96 -2.17 2.49
C PHE A 106 14.40 -3.39 3.29
N GLY A 107 14.79 -4.50 2.64
CA GLY A 107 15.19 -5.72 3.35
C GLY A 107 14.08 -6.27 4.26
N ILE A 108 12.85 -6.32 3.75
CA ILE A 108 11.68 -6.80 4.50
C ILE A 108 11.83 -8.27 4.92
N ASP A 109 11.18 -8.64 6.03
CA ASP A 109 11.14 -10.03 6.47
C ASP A 109 10.13 -10.88 5.68
N GLU A 110 10.19 -12.21 5.87
CA GLU A 110 9.32 -13.15 5.17
C GLU A 110 7.84 -12.97 5.53
N LYS A 111 7.51 -12.43 6.72
CA LYS A 111 6.12 -12.21 7.12
C LYS A 111 5.51 -11.06 6.33
N VAL A 112 6.20 -9.91 6.23
CA VAL A 112 5.80 -8.78 5.38
C VAL A 112 5.74 -9.22 3.92
N ARG A 113 6.75 -9.96 3.45
CA ARG A 113 6.78 -10.50 2.09
C ARG A 113 5.57 -11.39 1.78
N GLY A 114 5.23 -12.29 2.69
CA GLY A 114 4.06 -13.16 2.56
C GLY A 114 2.72 -12.40 2.55
N ILE A 115 2.62 -11.32 3.33
CA ILE A 115 1.44 -10.43 3.29
C ILE A 115 1.31 -9.78 1.90
N ILE A 116 2.41 -9.22 1.38
CA ILE A 116 2.41 -8.59 0.04
C ILE A 116 2.04 -9.62 -1.03
N LEU A 117 2.55 -10.86 -0.98
CA LEU A 117 2.24 -11.86 -2.00
C LEU A 117 0.78 -12.34 -2.00
N THR A 118 0.05 -12.17 -0.90
CA THR A 118 -1.30 -12.74 -0.71
C THR A 118 -2.42 -11.70 -0.68
N HIS A 119 -2.11 -10.40 -0.72
CA HIS A 119 -3.11 -9.33 -0.53
C HIS A 119 -4.24 -9.31 -1.58
N MET A 120 -3.99 -9.88 -2.77
CA MET A 120 -4.95 -9.95 -3.87
C MET A 120 -6.02 -11.03 -3.72
N PHE A 121 -6.07 -11.80 -2.63
CA PHE A 121 -7.15 -12.77 -2.39
C PHE A 121 -8.55 -12.10 -2.53
N PRO A 122 -9.53 -12.72 -3.22
CA PRO A 122 -9.57 -14.11 -3.70
C PRO A 122 -9.01 -14.36 -5.10
N LEU A 123 -8.45 -13.35 -5.77
CA LEU A 123 -7.72 -13.55 -7.03
C LEU A 123 -6.35 -14.17 -6.75
N GLY A 124 -5.65 -13.67 -5.73
CA GLY A 124 -4.37 -14.22 -5.26
C GLY A 124 -4.50 -15.40 -4.29
N PRO A 125 -3.36 -15.96 -3.84
CA PRO A 125 -3.33 -17.04 -2.84
C PRO A 125 -3.96 -16.62 -1.51
N MET A 126 -4.40 -17.61 -0.73
CA MET A 126 -5.08 -17.37 0.55
C MET A 126 -4.13 -16.70 1.58
N PRO A 127 -4.57 -15.63 2.28
CA PRO A 127 -3.78 -15.00 3.33
C PRO A 127 -3.51 -15.96 4.49
N THR A 128 -2.26 -16.01 4.95
CA THR A 128 -1.79 -17.03 5.92
C THR A 128 -1.70 -16.53 7.36
N CYS A 129 -1.80 -15.22 7.59
CA CYS A 129 -1.75 -14.61 8.92
C CYS A 129 -2.81 -13.50 9.09
N LYS A 130 -3.04 -13.08 10.34
CA LYS A 130 -4.07 -12.07 10.67
C LYS A 130 -3.80 -10.74 9.97
N GLU A 131 -2.54 -10.31 9.93
CA GLU A 131 -2.11 -9.07 9.28
C GLU A 131 -2.32 -9.13 7.77
N ALA A 132 -2.11 -10.31 7.15
CA ALA A 132 -2.39 -10.50 5.73
C ALA A 132 -3.88 -10.31 5.42
N TRP A 133 -4.77 -10.85 6.25
CA TRP A 133 -6.21 -10.59 6.14
C TRP A 133 -6.55 -9.11 6.33
N VAL A 134 -5.92 -8.44 7.29
CA VAL A 134 -6.14 -7.01 7.54
C VAL A 134 -5.75 -6.17 6.32
N VAL A 135 -4.57 -6.38 5.74
CA VAL A 135 -4.11 -5.67 4.54
C VAL A 135 -5.00 -5.99 3.34
N THR A 136 -5.33 -7.27 3.14
CA THR A 136 -6.26 -7.75 2.11
C THR A 136 -7.62 -7.07 2.21
N CYS A 137 -8.14 -6.81 3.42
CA CYS A 137 -9.42 -6.10 3.59
C CYS A 137 -9.26 -4.58 3.39
N ALA A 138 -8.20 -3.99 3.93
CA ALA A 138 -7.94 -2.55 3.84
C ALA A 138 -7.77 -2.10 2.38
N ASP A 139 -7.03 -2.86 1.58
CA ASP A 139 -6.88 -2.66 0.13
C ASP A 139 -8.25 -2.59 -0.57
N LYS A 140 -9.10 -3.58 -0.33
CA LYS A 140 -10.42 -3.70 -0.98
C LYS A 140 -11.36 -2.57 -0.57
N ILE A 141 -11.32 -2.17 0.69
CA ILE A 141 -12.06 -1.00 1.18
C ILE A 141 -11.59 0.25 0.44
N CYS A 142 -10.27 0.46 0.34
CA CYS A 142 -9.72 1.63 -0.33
C CYS A 142 -10.07 1.65 -1.81
N ALA A 143 -9.81 0.55 -2.52
CA ALA A 143 -10.11 0.39 -3.93
C ALA A 143 -11.60 0.64 -4.24
N SER A 144 -12.51 0.10 -3.42
CA SER A 144 -13.95 0.29 -3.59
C SER A 144 -14.35 1.75 -3.44
N LEU A 145 -13.83 2.44 -2.41
CA LEU A 145 -14.17 3.84 -2.14
C LEU A 145 -13.56 4.80 -3.18
N GLU A 146 -12.36 4.51 -3.67
CA GLU A 146 -11.71 5.24 -4.76
C GLU A 146 -12.50 5.13 -6.07
N LEU A 147 -13.01 3.94 -6.40
CA LEU A 147 -13.84 3.68 -7.58
C LEU A 147 -15.16 4.46 -7.56
N VAL A 148 -15.79 4.64 -6.40
CA VAL A 148 -17.03 5.42 -6.26
C VAL A 148 -16.80 6.90 -5.96
N HIS A 149 -15.54 7.37 -6.00
CA HIS A 149 -15.14 8.76 -5.79
C HIS A 149 -15.59 9.36 -4.46
N ILE A 150 -15.71 8.54 -3.41
CA ILE A 150 -15.97 9.06 -2.06
C ILE A 150 -14.59 9.39 -1.45
N PRO A 151 -14.32 10.63 -1.01
CA PRO A 151 -13.10 10.92 -0.27
C PRO A 151 -13.16 10.28 1.13
N PHE A 152 -12.14 9.51 1.50
CA PHE A 152 -12.05 8.81 2.80
C PHE A 152 -10.60 8.72 3.31
N ALA A 153 -10.44 8.36 4.58
CA ALA A 153 -9.16 8.25 5.27
C ALA A 153 -8.32 9.55 5.19
N LEU A 154 -7.18 9.54 4.49
CA LEU A 154 -6.26 10.68 4.45
C LEU A 154 -6.57 11.68 3.34
N SER A 155 -7.38 11.27 2.35
CA SER A 155 -7.97 12.17 1.35
C SER A 155 -9.12 13.01 1.93
N TRP A 156 -9.76 12.53 3.01
CA TRP A 156 -10.76 13.30 3.74
C TRP A 156 -10.06 14.39 4.57
N ARG A 157 -10.38 15.66 4.30
CA ARG A 157 -9.76 16.87 4.90
C ARG A 157 -8.30 17.19 4.52
N GLN A 158 -7.79 16.72 3.37
CA GLN A 158 -6.41 17.04 2.91
C GLN A 158 -5.32 16.66 3.94
N ARG A 159 -5.49 15.53 4.64
CA ARG A 159 -4.54 15.12 5.69
C ARG A 159 -3.20 14.65 5.15
N VAL A 160 -3.14 14.29 3.87
CA VAL A 160 -1.90 14.10 3.12
C VAL A 160 -2.02 14.93 1.85
N MET A 161 -1.09 15.87 1.67
CA MET A 161 -0.92 16.62 0.42
C MET A 161 0.37 16.17 -0.24
N ILE A 162 0.23 15.62 -1.44
CA ILE A 162 1.36 15.33 -2.31
C ILE A 162 1.58 16.56 -3.18
N VAL A 163 2.71 17.23 -2.99
CA VAL A 163 3.09 18.39 -3.79
C VAL A 163 4.02 17.90 -4.90
N PRO A 164 3.62 18.02 -6.19
CA PRO A 164 4.53 17.81 -7.31
C PRO A 164 5.72 18.75 -7.16
N ALA A 165 6.93 18.26 -7.45
CA ALA A 165 8.11 19.13 -7.47
C ALA A 165 8.04 20.11 -8.66
#